data_AF-A0A924J4I8-F1
#
_entry.id   AF-A0A924J4I8-F1
#
_cell.length_a   1.000
_cell.length_b   1.000
_cell.length_c   1.000
_cell.angle_alpha   90.00
_cell.angle_beta   90.00
_cell.angle_gamma   90.00
#
_symmetry.space_group_name_H-M   'P 1'
#
loop_
_entity.id
_entity.type
_entity.pdbx_description
1 polymer ?
#
loop_
_entity_poly.entity_id
_entity_poly.type
_entity_poly.pdbx_seq_one_letter_code
_entity_poly.pdbx_strand_id
1 'polypeptide(L)' 'MRRADSAAVRRVVTAHTEGRQFGVFGEPRVNVLLLNIAIDSIFPLPRAASSAPSAAATNR' A
#
# COMPACT_ATOMS: atom_id res chain seq x y z
N MET A 1 -6.74 11.66 -4.67
CA MET A 1 -6.17 12.00 -3.34
C MET A 1 -6.74 11.00 -2.34
N ARG A 2 -5.95 10.05 -1.82
CA ARG A 2 -6.44 9.15 -0.76
C ARG A 2 -6.70 10.00 0.49
N ARG A 3 -7.92 10.05 1.01
CA ARG A 3 -8.24 10.67 2.31
C ARG A 3 -7.83 9.74 3.46
N ALA A 4 -6.60 9.26 3.45
CA ALA A 4 -6.05 8.49 4.56
C ALA A 4 -5.56 9.47 5.63
N ASP A 5 -5.98 9.27 6.87
CA ASP A 5 -5.53 10.07 7.99
C ASP A 5 -4.03 9.85 8.23
N SER A 6 -3.26 10.95 8.27
CA SER A 6 -1.80 10.92 8.36
C SER A 6 -1.30 10.21 9.64
N ALA A 7 -2.06 10.27 10.73
CA ALA A 7 -1.70 9.58 11.98
C ALA A 7 -1.97 8.08 11.87
N ALA A 8 -3.05 7.68 11.21
CA ALA A 8 -3.34 6.27 10.92
C ALA A 8 -2.24 5.64 10.05
N VAL A 9 -1.81 6.31 8.98
CA VAL A 9 -0.72 5.83 8.11
C VAL A 9 0.58 5.65 8.91
N ARG A 10 0.92 6.60 9.79
CA ARG A 10 2.13 6.52 10.63
C ARG A 10 2.12 5.31 11.55
N ARG A 11 0.98 4.96 12.16
CA ARG A 11 0.87 3.78 13.04
C ARG A 11 1.07 2.48 12.26
N VAL A 12 0.51 2.37 11.06
CA VAL A 12 0.67 1.18 10.20
C VAL A 12 2.12 1.05 9.74
N VAL A 13 2.77 2.14 9.34
CA VAL A 13 4.20 2.13 8.97
C VAL A 13 5.07 1.68 10.14
N THR A 14 4.86 2.20 11.35
CA THR A 14 5.63 1.79 12.54
C THR A 14 5.40 0.31 12.87
N ALA A 15 4.18 -0.21 12.74
CA ALA A 15 3.87 -1.61 12.99
C ALA A 15 4.55 -2.58 12.00
N HIS A 16 4.83 -2.12 10.78
CA HIS A 16 5.54 -2.87 9.74
C HIS A 16 7.01 -2.43 9.57
N THR A 17 7.53 -1.65 10.51
CA THR A 17 8.95 -1.29 10.56
C THR A 17 9.68 -2.35 11.37
N GLU A 18 10.53 -3.12 10.71
CA GLU A 18 11.41 -4.07 11.38
C GLU A 18 12.61 -3.29 11.92
N GLY A 19 12.74 -3.26 13.25
CA GLY A 19 13.83 -2.57 13.94
C GLY A 19 15.20 -3.20 13.66
N ARG A 20 16.26 -2.46 13.97
CA ARG A 20 17.66 -2.89 13.78
C ARG A 20 17.87 -4.27 14.41
N GLN A 21 18.06 -5.30 13.60
CA GLN A 21 18.44 -6.61 14.10
C GLN A 21 19.84 -6.47 14.74
N PHE A 22 19.92 -6.58 16.07
CA PHE A 22 21.18 -6.55 16.84
C PHE A 22 21.95 -5.23 16.98
N GLY A 23 21.31 -4.07 16.87
CA GLY A 23 21.92 -2.77 17.28
C GLY A 23 23.18 -2.31 16.52
N VAL A 24 23.77 -3.16 15.67
CA VAL A 24 25.03 -2.95 14.93
C VAL A 24 24.93 -3.48 13.48
N PHE A 25 23.99 -4.36 13.14
CA PHE A 25 23.85 -4.92 11.78
C PHE A 25 22.50 -4.60 11.14
N GLY A 26 22.49 -3.60 10.27
CA GLY A 26 21.42 -3.38 9.30
C GLY A 26 20.61 -2.10 9.51
N GLU A 27 20.33 -1.44 8.39
CA GLU A 27 19.46 -0.26 8.32
C GLU A 27 18.00 -0.65 8.65
N PRO A 28 17.23 0.24 9.29
CA PRO A 28 15.81 0.01 9.52
C PRO A 28 15.12 -0.25 8.19
N ARG A 29 14.55 -1.45 8.02
CA ARG A 29 13.85 -1.83 6.79
C ARG A 29 12.36 -1.78 7.01
N VAL A 30 11.67 -1.25 6.00
CA VAL A 30 10.21 -1.27 5.94
C VAL A 30 9.83 -2.23 4.83
N ASN A 31 9.06 -3.27 5.17
CA ASN A 31 8.53 -4.17 4.16
C ASN A 31 7.34 -3.50 3.45
N VAL A 32 7.64 -2.79 2.35
CA VAL A 32 6.65 -2.04 1.57
C VAL A 32 5.58 -2.93 0.94
N LEU A 33 5.89 -4.20 0.67
CA LEU A 33 4.92 -5.15 0.11
C LEU A 33 3.85 -5.49 1.14
N LEU A 34 4.26 -5.89 2.35
CA LEU A 34 3.32 -6.18 3.44
C LEU A 34 2.55 -4.92 3.86
N LEU A 35 3.24 -3.77 3.92
CA LEU A 35 2.62 -2.48 4.18
C LEU A 35 1.55 -2.14 3.14
N ASN A 36 1.79 -2.39 1.85
CA ASN A 36 0.82 -2.13 0.80
C ASN A 36 -0.44 -3.01 0.93
N ILE A 37 -0.27 -4.29 1.30
CA ILE A 37 -1.40 -5.21 1.53
C ILE A 37 -2.23 -4.76 2.74
N ALA A 38 -1.56 -4.37 3.83
CA ALA A 38 -2.22 -3.84 5.02
C ALA A 38 -2.98 -2.54 4.72
N ILE A 39 -2.38 -1.63 3.94
CA ILE A 39 -3.04 -0.39 3.50
C ILE A 39 -4.26 -0.69 2.62
N ASP A 40 -4.18 -1.65 1.69
CA ASP A 40 -5.30 -2.01 0.81
C ASP A 40 -6.47 -2.64 1.60
N SER A 41 -6.16 -3.35 2.69
CA SER A 41 -7.16 -3.95 3.58
C SER A 41 -7.86 -2.91 4.47
N ILE A 42 -7.13 -1.91 4.96
CA ILE A 42 -7.66 -0.86 5.87
C ILE A 42 -8.31 0.29 5.08
N PHE A 43 -7.74 0.61 3.92
CA PHE A 43 -8.19 1.67 3.03
C PHE A 43 -8.38 1.11 1.63
N PRO A 44 -9.43 0.28 1.41
CA PRO A 44 -9.72 -0.25 0.10
C PRO A 44 -9.97 0.92 -0.83
N LEU A 45 -9.08 1.06 -1.80
CA LEU A 45 -9.36 1.96 -2.91
C LEU A 45 -10.49 1.32 -3.70
N PRO A 46 -11.37 2.11 -4.31
CA PRO A 46 -12.12 1.61 -5.44
C PRO A 46 -11.07 1.19 -6.47
N ARG A 47 -10.69 -0.10 -6.51
CA ARG A 47 -9.84 -0.67 -7.56
C ARG A 47 -10.66 -0.45 -8.82
N ALA A 48 -10.37 0.62 -9.54
CA ALA A 48 -11.08 1.13 -10.71
C ALA A 48 -12.16 0.16 -11.21
N ALA A 49 -13.31 0.14 -10.54
CA ALA A 49 -14.45 -0.69 -10.93
C ALA A 49 -15.18 -0.02 -12.11
N SER A 50 -14.44 0.69 -12.96
CA SER A 50 -14.95 1.44 -14.10
C SER A 50 -13.83 1.70 -15.11
N SER A 51 -13.24 0.62 -15.60
CA SER A 51 -13.00 0.48 -17.04
C SER A 51 -12.66 -0.99 -17.29
N ALA A 52 -13.72 -1.81 -17.39
CA ALA A 52 -13.59 -2.98 -18.24
C ALA A 52 -13.01 -2.51 -19.59
N PRO A 53 -12.09 -3.26 -20.22
CA PRO A 53 -11.64 -2.93 -21.56
C PRO A 53 -12.90 -2.79 -22.42
N SER A 54 -13.10 -1.61 -23.01
CA SER A 54 -14.16 -1.34 -23.96
C SER A 54 -13.96 -2.26 -25.15
N ALA A 55 -14.53 -3.45 -25.06
CA ALA A 55 -14.69 -4.41 -26.14
C ALA A 55 -15.73 -3.83 -27.12
N ALA A 56 -15.37 -2.78 -27.86
CA ALA A 56 -16.14 -2.25 -28.99
C ALA A 56 -15.41 -1.09 -29.68
N ALA A 57 -14.31 -1.37 -30.35
CA ALA A 57 -13.91 -0.63 -31.54
C ALA A 57 -13.31 -1.68 -32.49
N THR A 58 -14.17 -2.53 -33.06
CA THR A 58 -14.55 -2.39 -34.46
C THR A 58 -13.32 -2.01 -35.29
N ASN A 59 -12.61 -3.04 -35.71
CA ASN A 59 -11.78 -3.01 -36.90
C ASN A 59 -12.66 -2.53 -38.07
N ARG A 60 -12.34 -1.35 -38.60
CA ARG A 60 -12.84 -0.89 -39.89
C ARG A 60 -11.75 -0.13 -40.61
#